data_AF-A0A7K4BJV6-F1
#
_entry.id   AF-A0A7K4BJV6-F1
#
_cell.length_a   1.000
_cell.length_b   1.000
_cell.length_c   1.000
_cell.angle_alpha   90.00
_cell.angle_beta   90.00
_cell.angle_gamma   90.00
#
_symmetry.space_group_name_H-M   'P 1'
#
loop_
_entity.id
_entity.type
_entity.pdbx_description
1 polymer ?
#
loop_
_entity_poly.entity_id
_entity_poly.type
_entity_poly.pdbx_seq_one_letter_code
_entity_poly.pdbx_strand_id
1 'polypeptide(L)'
;MLVWVAYDISDNRLRTRIANQCKDFGLVRFQKSIFLGESDRSTLQLLTSSIRREMDGNAGEEDSVVIGTLCGSCQKSVITSGKMINAEKYRRKMFVIIG
;
A
#
# COMPACT_ATOMS: atom_id res chain seq x y z
N MET A 1 -11.20 0.48 5.40
CA MET A 1 -10.13 0.56 6.43
C MET A 1 -8.91 1.23 5.80
N LEU A 2 -8.07 1.91 6.58
CA LEU A 2 -6.80 2.40 6.02
C LEU A 2 -5.82 1.23 5.96
N VAL A 3 -5.28 0.98 4.77
CA VAL A 3 -4.21 0.01 4.53
C VAL A 3 -2.91 0.77 4.40
N TRP A 4 -1.83 0.20 4.94
CA TRP A 4 -0.48 0.63 4.64
C TRP A 4 0.37 -0.55 4.19
N VAL A 5 1.24 -0.29 3.21
CA VAL A 5 2.23 -1.26 2.72
C VAL A 5 3.59 -0.60 2.87
N ALA A 6 4.46 -1.20 3.66
CA ALA A 6 5.87 -0.84 3.71
C ALA A 6 6.71 -1.98 3.15
N TYR A 7 7.86 -1.65 2.57
CA TYR A 7 8.76 -2.68 2.05
C TYR A 7 10.22 -2.26 2.17
N ASP A 8 11.09 -3.24 2.27
CA ASP A 8 12.52 -3.08 2.02
C ASP A 8 12.92 -4.10 0.96
N ILE A 9 13.23 -3.61 -0.24
CA ILE A 9 13.46 -4.46 -1.41
C ILE A 9 14.67 -3.92 -2.15
N SER A 10 15.69 -4.77 -2.22
CA SER A 10 16.99 -4.48 -2.81
C SER A 10 16.89 -4.37 -4.34
N ASP A 11 16.25 -5.36 -4.97
CA ASP A 11 16.11 -5.38 -6.44
C ASP A 11 15.16 -4.28 -6.95
N ASN A 12 15.67 -3.49 -7.89
CA ASN A 12 14.94 -2.35 -8.44
C ASN A 12 13.72 -2.78 -9.27
N ARG A 13 13.79 -3.94 -9.95
CA ARG A 13 12.70 -4.43 -10.81
C ARG A 13 11.55 -4.94 -9.95
N LEU A 14 11.82 -5.78 -8.96
CA LEU A 14 10.84 -6.25 -7.99
C LEU A 14 10.20 -5.08 -7.24
N ARG A 15 11.00 -4.14 -6.73
CA ARG A 15 10.47 -2.94 -6.05
C ARG A 15 9.53 -2.12 -6.95
N THR A 16 9.84 -2.03 -8.24
CA THR A 16 8.96 -1.36 -9.23
C THR A 16 7.66 -2.12 -9.45
N ARG A 17 7.70 -3.45 -9.52
CA ARG A 17 6.49 -4.29 -9.66
C ARG A 17 5.59 -4.18 -8.44
N ILE A 18 6.12 -4.33 -7.23
CA ILE A 18 5.36 -4.17 -5.97
C ILE A 18 4.75 -2.76 -5.89
N ALA A 19 5.51 -1.74 -6.27
CA ALA A 19 5.00 -0.37 -6.31
C ALA A 19 3.86 -0.15 -7.30
N ASN A 20 3.90 -0.79 -8.47
CA ASN A 20 2.83 -0.69 -9.46
C ASN A 20 1.59 -1.43 -8.98
N GLN A 21 1.73 -2.63 -8.42
CA GLN A 21 0.63 -3.35 -7.78
C GLN A 21 -0.06 -2.48 -6.71
N CYS A 22 0.70 -1.84 -5.80
CA CYS A 22 0.10 -0.95 -4.82
C CYS A 22 -0.78 0.15 -5.46
N LYS A 23 -0.33 0.74 -6.57
CA LYS A 23 -1.09 1.77 -7.30
C LYS A 23 -2.32 1.20 -8.00
N ASP A 24 -2.19 0.04 -8.63
CA ASP A 24 -3.29 -0.63 -9.35
C ASP A 24 -4.43 -0.99 -8.40
N PHE A 25 -4.09 -1.33 -7.15
CA PHE A 25 -5.05 -1.54 -6.06
C PHE A 25 -5.53 -0.24 -5.37
N GLY A 26 -5.21 0.92 -5.94
CA GLY A 26 -5.69 2.23 -5.46
C GLY A 26 -4.93 2.81 -4.28
N LEU A 27 -3.82 2.21 -3.84
CA LEU A 27 -2.97 2.80 -2.81
C LEU A 27 -2.10 3.91 -3.40
N VAL A 28 -1.87 4.95 -2.60
CA VAL A 28 -1.10 6.11 -2.98
C VAL A 28 0.27 6.08 -2.30
N ARG A 29 1.31 6.36 -3.07
CA ARG A 29 2.69 6.40 -2.58
C ARG A 29 2.87 7.55 -1.56
N PHE A 30 3.13 7.20 -0.31
CA PHE A 30 3.46 8.15 0.76
C PHE A 30 4.97 8.42 0.83
N GLN A 31 5.80 7.37 0.89
CA GLN A 31 7.26 7.47 0.83
C GLN A 31 7.83 6.55 -0.25
N LYS A 32 9.16 6.58 -0.45
CA LYS A 32 9.85 5.70 -1.40
C LYS A 32 9.49 4.23 -1.19
N SER A 33 9.26 3.85 0.07
CA SER A 33 8.93 2.48 0.43
C SER A 33 7.67 2.34 1.27
N ILE A 34 6.77 3.32 1.24
CA ILE A 34 5.49 3.26 1.96
C ILE A 34 4.35 3.71 1.07
N PHE A 35 3.29 2.91 1.02
CA PHE A 35 2.00 3.21 0.41
C PHE A 35 0.89 3.26 1.45
N LEU A 36 -0.10 4.10 1.23
CA LEU A 36 -1.29 4.27 2.09
C LEU A 36 -2.54 4.36 1.20
N GLY A 37 -3.67 3.83 1.68
CA GLY A 37 -4.93 3.99 0.97
C GLY A 37 -6.09 3.28 1.66
N GLU A 38 -7.30 3.77 1.45
CA GLU A 38 -8.50 3.07 1.88
C GLU A 38 -8.77 1.85 1.00
N SER A 39 -9.03 0.72 1.65
CA SER A 39 -9.39 -0.51 0.96
C SER A 39 -10.46 -1.28 1.74
N ASP A 40 -11.08 -2.23 1.04
CA ASP A 40 -11.95 -3.25 1.63
C ASP A 40 -11.20 -4.59 1.77
N ARG A 41 -11.78 -5.51 2.52
CA ARG A 41 -11.13 -6.78 2.86
C ARG A 41 -10.84 -7.64 1.63
N SER A 42 -11.77 -7.69 0.66
CA SER A 42 -11.60 -8.44 -0.59
C SER A 42 -10.46 -7.90 -1.43
N THR A 43 -10.41 -6.59 -1.63
CA THR A 43 -9.36 -5.90 -2.38
C THR A 43 -8.00 -6.10 -1.71
N LEU A 44 -7.94 -6.03 -0.38
CA LEU A 44 -6.74 -6.30 0.39
C LEU A 44 -6.25 -7.75 0.23
N GLN A 45 -7.15 -8.74 0.26
CA GLN A 45 -6.77 -10.15 0.05
C GLN A 45 -6.16 -10.39 -1.33
N LEU A 46 -6.71 -9.75 -2.36
CA LEU A 46 -6.18 -9.81 -3.73
C LEU A 46 -4.80 -9.15 -3.83
N LEU A 47 -4.62 -7.96 -3.24
CA LEU A 47 -3.33 -7.27 -3.17
C LEU A 47 -2.28 -8.15 -2.48
N THR A 48 -2.58 -8.66 -1.29
CA THR A 48 -1.67 -9.53 -0.53
C THR A 48 -1.28 -10.76 -1.33
N SER A 49 -2.24 -11.42 -2.00
CA SER A 49 -1.96 -12.59 -2.84
C SER A 49 -1.06 -12.23 -4.03
N SER A 50 -1.27 -11.05 -4.62
CA SER A 50 -0.46 -10.56 -5.75
C SER A 50 0.97 -10.24 -5.34
N ILE A 51 1.15 -9.54 -4.22
CA ILE A 51 2.46 -9.21 -3.65
C ILE A 51 3.20 -10.50 -3.28
N ARG A 52 2.53 -11.46 -2.64
CA ARG A 52 3.15 -12.72 -2.22
C ARG A 52 3.73 -13.49 -3.40
N ARG A 53 2.98 -13.60 -4.50
CA ARG A 53 3.46 -14.23 -5.74
C ARG A 53 4.70 -13.55 -6.32
N GLU A 54 4.77 -12.22 -6.26
CA GLU A 54 5.97 -11.49 -6.71
C GLU A 54 7.16 -11.77 -5.80
N MET A 55 6.96 -11.80 -4.48
CA MET A 55 8.02 -12.04 -3.50
C MET A 55 8.56 -13.48 -3.58
N ASP A 56 7.69 -14.49 -3.62
CA ASP A 56 8.06 -15.91 -3.56
C ASP A 56 9.04 -16.34 -4.69
N GLY A 57 8.99 -15.68 -5.84
CA GLY A 57 9.84 -16.01 -7.00
C GLY A 57 11.01 -15.07 -7.26
N ASN A 58 11.10 -13.93 -6.55
CA ASN A 58 12.04 -12.87 -6.94
C ASN A 58 12.76 -12.19 -5.77
N ALA A 59 12.33 -12.41 -4.53
CA ALA A 59 12.88 -11.74 -3.36
C ALA A 59 14.26 -12.28 -2.98
N GLY A 60 15.14 -11.38 -2.56
CA GLY A 60 16.35 -11.76 -1.81
C GLY A 60 16.02 -12.23 -0.38
N GLU A 61 17.02 -12.78 0.31
CA GLU A 61 16.88 -13.33 1.67
C GLU A 61 16.33 -12.31 2.68
N GLU A 62 16.76 -11.04 2.56
CA GLU A 62 16.37 -9.96 3.47
C GLU A 62 15.25 -9.07 2.90
N ASP A 63 14.78 -9.33 1.68
CA ASP A 63 13.73 -8.51 1.06
C ASP A 63 12.39 -8.79 1.74
N SER A 64 11.71 -7.73 2.17
CA SER A 64 10.48 -7.84 2.99
C SER A 64 9.39 -6.87 2.57
N VAL A 65 8.14 -7.30 2.77
CA VAL A 65 6.94 -6.47 2.62
C VAL A 65 6.05 -6.66 3.85
N VAL A 66 5.66 -5.54 4.47
CA VAL A 66 4.73 -5.50 5.60
C VAL A 66 3.44 -4.84 5.14
N ILE A 67 2.31 -5.53 5.37
CA ILE A 67 0.98 -5.03 5.06
C ILE A 67 0.19 -4.96 6.37
N GLY A 68 -0.29 -3.77 6.71
CA GLY A 68 -1.07 -3.54 7.92
C GLY A 68 -2.34 -2.74 7.67
N THR A 69 -3.28 -2.83 8.62
CA THR A 69 -4.55 -2.12 8.57
C THR A 69 -4.75 -1.30 9.83
N LEU A 70 -5.27 -0.09 9.69
CA LEU A 70 -5.67 0.77 10.80
C LEU A 70 -7.18 1.03 10.73
N CYS A 71 -7.84 0.98 11.89
CA CYS A 71 -9.20 1.49 12.01
C CYS A 71 -9.21 3.03 12.00
N GLY A 72 -10.38 3.63 11.77
CA GLY A 72 -10.50 5.08 11.61
C GLY A 72 -10.07 5.89 12.84
N SER A 73 -10.20 5.35 14.05
CA SER A 73 -9.70 6.00 15.27
C SER A 73 -8.18 5.93 15.38
N CYS A 74 -7.56 4.75 15.13
CA CYS A 74 -6.11 4.58 15.15
C CYS A 74 -5.39 5.39 14.06
N GLN A 75 -6.04 5.69 12.94
CA GLN A 75 -5.47 6.57 11.92
C GLN A 75 -5.15 7.98 12.47
N LYS A 76 -5.96 8.49 13.41
CA LYS A 76 -5.78 9.84 13.97
C LYS A 76 -4.54 9.98 14.84
N SER A 77 -4.00 8.87 15.35
CA SER A 77 -2.80 8.85 16.18
C SER A 77 -1.51 8.61 15.38
N VAL A 78 -1.58 8.58 14.04
CA VAL A 78 -0.37 8.45 13.22
C VAL A 78 0.42 9.76 13.25
N ILE A 79 1.65 9.70 13.73
CA ILE A 79 2.57 10.83 13.81
C ILE A 79 3.61 10.69 12.70
N THR A 80 3.87 11.77 11.96
CA THR A 80 4.89 11.82 10.91
C THR A 80 5.83 12.99 11.14
N SER A 81 7.13 12.78 10.93
CA SER A 81 8.12 13.86 10.86
C SER A 81 8.48 14.13 9.39
N GLY A 82 8.49 15.40 8.97
CA GLY A 82 8.71 15.81 7.58
C GLY A 82 7.42 15.78 6.74
N LYS A 83 7.32 14.85 5.78
CA LYS A 83 6.14 14.78 4.88
C LYS A 83 4.88 14.41 5.66
N MET A 84 3.90 15.31 5.67
CA MET A 84 2.63 15.11 6.37
C MET A 84 1.66 14.20 5.60
N ILE A 85 0.86 13.44 6.33
CA ILE A 85 -0.27 12.68 5.77
C ILE A 85 -1.41 13.64 5.46
N ASN A 86 -1.81 13.70 4.18
CA ASN A 86 -3.07 14.31 3.77
C ASN A 86 -4.12 13.20 3.64
N ALA A 87 -5.01 13.07 4.63
CA ALA A 87 -6.02 12.01 4.69
C ALA A 87 -6.90 11.97 3.44
N GLU A 88 -7.26 13.12 2.85
CA GLU A 88 -8.11 13.17 1.65
C GLU A 88 -7.49 12.48 0.44
N LYS A 89 -6.15 12.52 0.34
CA LYS A 89 -5.41 11.89 -0.74
C LYS A 89 -5.53 10.36 -0.72
N TYR A 90 -5.77 9.78 0.46
CA TYR A 90 -5.80 8.34 0.68
C TYR A 90 -7.22 7.77 0.75
N ARG A 91 -8.25 8.63 0.67
CA ARG A 91 -9.64 8.19 0.64
C ARG A 91 -9.96 7.50 -0.69
N ARG A 92 -10.78 6.45 -0.64
CA ARG A 92 -11.28 5.78 -1.84
C ARG A 92 -12.20 6.76 -2.57
N LYS A 93 -11.82 7.19 -3.77
CA LYS A 93 -12.69 8.02 -4.61
C LYS A 93 -13.82 7.14 -5.14
N MET A 94 -15.06 7.43 -4.74
CA MET A 94 -16.23 6.86 -5.40
C MET A 94 -16.35 7.54 -6.77
N PHE A 95 -16.07 6.79 -7.83
CA PHE A 95 -16.39 7.24 -9.18
C PHE A 95 -17.85 6.92 -9.44
N VAL A 96 -18.64 7.96 -9.72
CA VAL A 96 -19.98 7.79 -10.27
C VAL A 96 -19.81 7.70 -11.78
N ILE A 97 -20.12 6.53 -12.35
CA ILE A 97 -20.24 6.39 -13.80
C ILE A 97 -21.59 6.99 -14.16
N ILE A 98 -21.58 8.21 -14.70
CA ILE A 98 -22.78 8.82 -15.28
C ILE A 98 -22.84 8.33 -16.72
N GLY A 99 -23.77 7.43 -16.99
CA GLY A 99 -24.14 6.98 -18.33
C GLY A 99 -25.23 7.84 -18.93
#